data_AF-A0A969WXP7-F1
#
_entry.id   AF-A0A969WXP7-F1
#
_cell.length_a   1.000
_cell.length_b   1.000
_cell.length_c   1.000
_cell.angle_alpha   90.00
_cell.angle_beta   90.00
_cell.angle_gamma   90.00
#
_symmetry.space_group_name_H-M   'P 1'
#
loop_
_entity.id
_entity.type
_entity.pdbx_description
1 polymer ?
#
loop_
_entity_poly.entity_id
_entity_poly.type
_entity_poly.pdbx_seq_one_letter_code
_entity_poly.pdbx_strand_id
1 'polypeptide(L)'
;MFKDVRTYIRENPGATIIETAEATEVPEETILRFLRDGRIISQGLKNSFALHCNRCGDVINSGTYCQTCRDDLNREIRQVSRPVASQEPISQSGDRMRILDSRKKNGR
;
A
#
# COMPACT_ATOMS: atom_id res chain seq x y z
N MET A 1 4.92 -13.30 -24.21
CA MET A 1 4.80 -14.08 -22.96
C MET A 1 3.79 -13.50 -21.98
N PHE A 2 4.05 -12.40 -21.24
CA PHE A 2 3.11 -11.94 -20.21
C PHE A 2 1.80 -11.35 -20.76
N LYS A 3 1.87 -10.66 -21.90
CA LYS A 3 0.69 -10.07 -22.56
C LYS A 3 -0.27 -11.15 -23.04
N ASP A 4 0.25 -12.26 -23.55
CA ASP A 4 -0.54 -13.35 -24.13
C ASP A 4 -1.38 -14.05 -23.05
N VAL A 5 -0.77 -14.31 -21.87
CA VAL A 5 -1.48 -14.83 -20.69
C VAL A 5 -2.61 -13.89 -20.25
N ARG A 6 -2.33 -12.58 -20.18
CA ARG A 6 -3.33 -11.60 -19.78
C ARG A 6 -4.49 -11.49 -20.79
N THR A 7 -4.19 -11.55 -22.08
CA THR A 7 -5.21 -11.54 -23.13
C THR A 7 -6.06 -12.80 -23.06
N TYR A 8 -5.43 -13.97 -22.92
CA TYR A 8 -6.13 -15.25 -22.85
C TYR A 8 -7.11 -15.33 -21.68
N ILE A 9 -6.69 -14.92 -20.46
CA ILE A 9 -7.55 -14.90 -19.27
C ILE A 9 -8.74 -13.94 -19.45
N ARG A 10 -8.53 -12.85 -20.18
CA ARG A 10 -9.57 -11.84 -20.42
C ARG A 10 -10.60 -12.31 -21.46
N GLU A 11 -10.15 -13.07 -22.47
CA GLU A 11 -11.02 -13.64 -23.50
C GLU A 11 -11.73 -14.92 -23.04
N ASN A 12 -11.14 -15.66 -22.09
CA ASN A 12 -11.68 -16.91 -21.56
C ASN A 12 -11.98 -16.80 -20.07
N PRO A 13 -13.08 -16.12 -19.68
CA PRO A 13 -13.51 -16.04 -18.29
C PRO A 13 -13.98 -17.42 -17.80
N GLY A 14 -13.19 -18.03 -16.93
CA GLY A 14 -13.41 -19.33 -16.31
C GLY A 14 -12.29 -20.34 -16.59
N ALA A 15 -11.31 -20.00 -17.44
CA ALA A 15 -10.18 -20.87 -17.77
C ALA A 15 -9.36 -21.26 -16.54
N THR A 16 -8.87 -22.48 -16.49
CA THR A 16 -7.99 -22.95 -15.42
C THR A 16 -6.54 -22.55 -15.66
N ILE A 17 -5.70 -22.67 -14.62
CA ILE A 17 -4.26 -22.39 -14.73
C ILE A 17 -3.63 -23.31 -15.78
N ILE A 18 -4.09 -24.58 -15.81
CA ILE A 18 -3.63 -25.61 -16.74
C ILE A 18 -3.99 -25.22 -18.18
N GLU A 19 -5.26 -24.91 -18.45
CA GLU A 19 -5.70 -24.49 -19.80
C GLU A 19 -4.96 -23.22 -20.27
N THR A 20 -4.73 -22.28 -19.35
CA THR A 20 -3.96 -21.07 -19.66
C THR A 20 -2.50 -21.41 -19.97
N ALA A 21 -1.88 -22.33 -19.23
CA ALA A 21 -0.51 -22.77 -19.46
C ALA A 21 -0.36 -23.46 -20.82
N GLU A 22 -1.28 -24.34 -21.16
CA GLU A 22 -1.32 -25.04 -22.45
C GLU A 22 -1.53 -24.06 -23.62
N ALA A 23 -2.48 -23.13 -23.48
CA ALA A 23 -2.82 -22.19 -24.56
C ALA A 23 -1.75 -21.11 -24.80
N THR A 24 -0.99 -20.75 -23.76
CA THR A 24 0.01 -19.67 -23.84
C THR A 24 1.44 -20.19 -23.93
N GLU A 25 1.63 -21.51 -23.84
CA GLU A 25 2.93 -22.18 -23.70
C GLU A 25 3.79 -21.61 -22.56
N VAL A 26 3.13 -21.09 -21.52
CA VAL A 26 3.79 -20.56 -20.33
C VAL A 26 3.66 -21.58 -19.20
N PRO A 27 4.75 -21.94 -18.50
CA PRO A 27 4.68 -22.91 -17.41
C PRO A 27 3.73 -22.46 -16.30
N GLU A 28 2.99 -23.41 -15.71
CA GLU A 28 2.06 -23.16 -14.61
C GLU A 28 2.70 -22.43 -13.43
N GLU A 29 3.94 -22.81 -13.06
CA GLU A 29 4.71 -22.13 -12.00
C GLU A 29 4.92 -20.63 -12.29
N THR A 30 5.07 -20.28 -13.56
CA THR A 30 5.25 -18.89 -13.98
C THR A 30 3.94 -18.12 -13.87
N ILE A 31 2.82 -18.73 -14.26
CA ILE A 31 1.48 -18.15 -14.12
C ILE A 31 1.14 -17.96 -12.64
N LEU A 32 1.40 -18.96 -11.79
CA LEU A 32 1.25 -18.88 -10.35
C LEU A 32 2.08 -17.75 -9.75
N ARG A 33 3.33 -17.59 -10.20
CA ARG A 33 4.19 -16.49 -9.76
C ARG A 33 3.62 -15.13 -10.16
N PHE A 34 3.04 -15.00 -11.36
CA PHE A 34 2.38 -13.77 -11.79
C PHE A 34 1.12 -13.43 -10.97
N LEU A 35 0.35 -14.44 -10.55
CA LEU A 35 -0.77 -14.26 -9.63
C LEU A 35 -0.30 -13.80 -8.25
N ARG A 36 0.79 -14.40 -7.74
CA ARG A 36 1.37 -14.10 -6.44
C ARG A 36 1.98 -12.70 -6.38
N ASP A 37 2.64 -12.29 -7.47
CA ASP A 37 3.21 -10.95 -7.67
C ASP A 37 2.13 -9.90 -7.96
N GLY A 38 0.87 -10.32 -8.17
CA GLY A 38 -0.26 -9.42 -8.43
C GLY A 38 -0.24 -8.78 -9.83
N ARG A 39 0.57 -9.30 -10.76
CA ARG A 39 0.64 -8.79 -12.14
C ARG A 39 -0.59 -9.17 -12.97
N ILE A 40 -1.20 -10.31 -12.65
CA ILE A 40 -2.47 -10.77 -13.21
C ILE A 40 -3.50 -10.96 -12.10
N ILE A 41 -4.77 -10.71 -12.43
CA ILE A 41 -5.90 -10.88 -11.53
C ILE A 41 -6.55 -12.22 -11.86
N SER A 42 -6.81 -13.08 -10.87
CA SER A 42 -7.50 -14.37 -11.09
C SER A 42 -8.98 -14.22 -11.46
N GLN A 43 -9.46 -13.00 -11.71
CA GLN A 43 -10.86 -12.74 -11.99
C GLN A 43 -11.17 -13.33 -13.39
N GLY A 44 -11.65 -14.56 -13.41
CA GLY A 44 -11.76 -15.38 -14.62
C GLY A 44 -10.95 -16.67 -14.60
N LEU A 45 -10.25 -17.02 -13.52
CA LEU A 45 -9.68 -18.35 -13.35
C LEU A 45 -10.48 -19.16 -12.34
N LYS A 46 -10.87 -20.39 -12.71
CA LYS A 46 -11.30 -21.39 -11.73
C LYS A 46 -10.07 -21.86 -10.98
N ASN A 47 -9.72 -21.12 -9.93
CA ASN A 47 -8.62 -21.45 -9.05
C ASN A 47 -9.00 -22.67 -8.19
N SER A 48 -8.50 -23.86 -8.55
CA SER A 48 -8.49 -25.01 -7.64
C SER A 48 -7.59 -24.76 -6.41
N PHE A 49 -6.64 -23.82 -6.52
CA PHE A 49 -5.82 -23.34 -5.42
C PHE A 49 -6.39 -22.02 -4.87
N ALA A 50 -7.06 -22.12 -3.72
CA ALA A 50 -7.40 -20.95 -2.92
C ALA A 50 -6.10 -20.28 -2.47
N LEU A 51 -5.84 -19.07 -2.94
CA LEU A 51 -4.77 -18.23 -2.38
C LEU A 51 -5.29 -17.69 -1.06
N HIS A 52 -4.46 -17.70 -0.02
CA HIS A 52 -4.83 -17.19 1.30
C HIS A 52 -4.04 -15.92 1.63
N CYS A 53 -4.68 -14.97 2.29
CA CYS A 53 -4.03 -13.78 2.79
C CYS A 53 -3.02 -14.14 3.87
N ASN A 54 -1.77 -13.65 3.75
CA ASN A 54 -0.73 -13.94 4.73
C ASN A 54 -0.95 -13.26 6.11
N ARG A 55 -1.84 -12.26 6.20
CA ARG A 55 -2.15 -11.53 7.44
C ARG A 55 -3.38 -12.11 8.15
N CYS A 56 -4.49 -12.29 7.45
CA CYS A 56 -5.76 -12.74 8.04
C CYS A 56 -6.20 -14.14 7.63
N GLY A 57 -5.54 -14.78 6.66
CA GLY A 57 -5.91 -16.12 6.17
C GLY A 57 -7.08 -16.16 5.18
N ASP A 58 -7.73 -15.02 4.90
CA ASP A 58 -8.88 -14.97 3.98
C ASP A 58 -8.53 -15.44 2.57
N VAL A 59 -9.51 -16.03 1.88
CA VAL A 59 -9.35 -16.42 0.48
C VAL A 59 -9.24 -15.17 -0.40
N ILE A 60 -8.16 -15.08 -1.17
CA ILE A 60 -7.86 -13.97 -2.06
C ILE A 60 -7.86 -14.45 -3.52
N ASN A 61 -8.27 -13.55 -4.40
CA ASN A 61 -8.21 -13.77 -5.83
C ASN A 61 -6.79 -13.53 -6.37
N SER A 62 -6.08 -12.53 -5.84
CA SER A 62 -4.71 -12.24 -6.29
C SER A 62 -3.88 -11.50 -5.25
N GLY A 63 -2.56 -11.61 -5.39
CA GLY A 63 -1.58 -10.99 -4.49
C GLY A 63 -1.29 -11.80 -3.23
N THR A 64 -0.67 -11.15 -2.24
CA THR A 64 -0.29 -11.76 -0.94
C THR A 64 -1.22 -11.35 0.21
N TYR A 65 -1.90 -10.21 0.07
CA TYR A 65 -2.80 -9.65 1.07
C TYR A 65 -4.17 -9.38 0.46
N CYS A 66 -5.24 -9.66 1.23
CA CYS A 66 -6.58 -9.23 0.87
C CYS A 66 -6.66 -7.70 0.79
N GLN A 67 -7.69 -7.19 0.13
CA GLN A 67 -7.86 -5.74 -0.07
C GLN A 67 -7.86 -5.00 1.27
N THR A 68 -8.63 -5.48 2.25
CA THR A 68 -8.71 -4.91 3.60
C THR A 68 -7.35 -4.85 4.30
N CYS A 69 -6.59 -5.95 4.28
CA CYS A 69 -5.26 -5.97 4.90
C CYS A 69 -4.27 -5.03 4.21
N ARG A 70 -4.40 -4.85 2.89
CA ARG A 70 -3.59 -3.92 2.10
C ARG A 70 -3.90 -2.47 2.44
N ASP A 71 -5.18 -2.12 2.56
CA ASP A 71 -5.64 -0.79 2.92
C ASP A 71 -5.20 -0.42 4.34
N ASP A 72 -5.30 -1.37 5.27
CA ASP A 72 -4.83 -1.21 6.64
C ASP A 72 -3.31 -0.98 6.71
N LEU A 73 -2.52 -1.80 6.00
CA LEU A 73 -1.07 -1.62 5.91
C LEU A 73 -0.69 -0.25 5.35
N ASN A 74 -1.39 0.20 4.31
CA ASN A 74 -1.19 1.53 3.71
C ASN A 74 -1.52 2.66 4.69
N ARG A 75 -2.54 2.49 5.55
CA ARG A 75 -2.87 3.47 6.61
C ARG A 75 -1.78 3.52 7.67
N GLU A 76 -1.30 2.37 8.13
CA GLU A 76 -0.20 2.28 9.11
C GLU A 76 1.05 2.98 8.58
N ILE A 77 1.47 2.68 7.35
CA ILE A 77 2.63 3.32 6.71
C ILE A 77 2.46 4.85 6.62
N ARG A 78 1.27 5.32 6.22
CA ARG A 78 0.97 6.76 6.13
C ARG A 78 1.01 7.45 7.48
N GLN A 79 0.62 6.79 8.56
CA GLN A 79 0.68 7.36 9.90
C GLN A 79 2.14 7.55 10.36
N VAL A 80 3.01 6.59 10.05
CA VAL A 80 4.44 6.66 10.38
C VAL A 80 5.17 7.68 9.52
N SER A 81 4.75 7.89 8.27
CA SER A 81 5.38 8.83 7.34
C SER A 81 4.88 10.27 7.47
N ARG A 82 3.93 10.58 8.36
CA ARG A 82 3.56 11.98 8.62
C ARG A 82 4.77 12.65 9.28
N PRO A 83 5.39 13.68 8.65
CA PRO A 83 6.29 14.52 9.40
C PRO A 83 5.48 15.07 10.57
N VAL A 84 6.03 14.98 11.78
CA VAL A 84 5.49 15.66 12.95
C VAL A 84 5.40 17.13 12.56
N ALA A 85 4.21 17.56 12.14
CA ALA A 85 3.95 18.95 11.87
C ALA A 85 4.21 19.66 13.19
N SER A 86 5.23 20.52 13.16
CA SER A 86 5.65 21.40 14.22
C SER A 86 4.47 21.83 15.06
N GLN A 87 4.47 21.45 16.32
CA GLN A 87 3.56 22.05 17.30
C GLN A 87 3.75 23.56 17.20
N GLU A 88 2.71 24.28 16.80
CA GLU A 88 2.73 25.74 16.74
C GLU A 88 3.16 26.27 18.12
N PRO A 89 4.06 27.28 18.20
CA PRO A 89 4.45 27.85 19.48
C PRO A 89 3.20 28.42 20.15
N ILE A 90 2.92 27.94 21.36
CA ILE A 90 1.85 28.42 22.23
C ILE A 90 2.04 29.93 22.40
N SER A 91 1.19 30.72 21.74
CA SER A 91 1.15 32.17 21.87
C SER A 91 0.60 32.54 23.24
N GLN A 92 1.47 32.65 24.24
CA GLN A 92 1.12 33.25 25.53
C GLN A 92 0.91 34.76 25.33
N SER A 93 -0.37 35.10 25.27
CA SER A 93 -0.90 36.44 25.43
C SER A 93 -0.50 37.03 26.79
N GLY A 94 0.18 38.18 26.75
CA GLY A 94 0.11 39.21 27.77
C GLY A 94 1.04 39.09 28.97
N ASP A 95 2.12 39.88 28.96
CA ASP A 95 2.35 40.82 30.08
C ASP A 95 3.22 42.01 29.60
N ARG A 96 2.69 43.22 29.78
CA ARG A 96 3.35 44.49 29.41
C ARG A 96 4.36 44.84 30.49
N MET A 97 5.66 44.70 30.23
CA MET A 97 6.68 45.36 31.07
C MET A 97 7.21 46.62 30.37
N ARG A 98 6.70 47.78 30.81
CA ARG A 98 7.27 49.10 30.48
C ARG A 98 8.61 49.23 31.19
N ILE A 99 9.72 49.20 30.46
CA ILE A 99 10.99 49.69 31.01
C ILE A 99 10.87 51.21 31.08
N LEU A 100 10.68 51.72 32.30
CA LEU A 100 10.79 53.14 32.59
C LEU A 100 12.26 53.56 32.45
N ASP A 101 12.48 54.55 31.59
CA ASP A 101 13.69 55.37 31.58
C ASP A 101 14.13 55.75 33.01
N SER A 102 15.38 55.46 33.34
CA SER A 102 16.06 56.10 34.45
C SER A 102 17.55 56.32 34.12
N ARG A 103 17.80 57.54 33.65
CA ARG A 103 19.08 58.25 33.67
C ARG A 103 19.92 57.93 34.93
N LYS A 104 21.19 57.51 34.79
CA LYS A 104 22.27 58.05 35.64
C LYS A 104 23.70 57.79 35.10
N LYS A 105 24.25 58.86 34.52
CA LYS A 105 25.61 59.43 34.68
C LYS A 105 26.86 58.51 34.59
N ASN A 106 27.67 58.84 33.59
CA ASN A 106 29.14 58.92 33.60
C ASN A 106 29.83 58.95 34.96
N GLY A 107 30.96 58.24 35.04
CA GLY A 107 32.14 58.69 35.79
C GLY A 107 32.82 57.62 36.64
N ARG A 108 33.90 57.03 36.12
CA ARG A 108 35.21 57.08 36.77
C ARG A 108 36.33 56.75 35.79
#